data_AF-A0A7C2KSB5-F1
#
_entry.id   AF-A0A7C2KSB5-F1
#
_cell.length_a   1.000
_cell.length_b   1.000
_cell.length_c   1.000
_cell.angle_alpha   90.00
_cell.angle_beta   90.00
_cell.angle_gamma   90.00
#
_symmetry.space_group_name_H-M   'P 1'
#
loop_
_entity.id
_entity.type
_entity.pdbx_description
1 polymer ?
#
loop_
_entity_poly.entity_id
_entity_poly.type
_entity_poly.pdbx_seq_one_letter_code
_entity_poly.pdbx_strand_id
1 'polypeptide(L)'
;MKKIVFLLLIFCSMVHTAEADKRFFANESKKAYLAEMEANITVNPDKETSTIESALLKQIISQDQKNVQIGYTKEEITPDQRVDPADFTKSIARYTKAKETLEQSQKKAAELSSKLEYVKKQIKNITEEEKAKLRIYQLQFTLYKQLLDQEQGKIAMLDEALKSNEKLFVSMLAQLATEGYEERLMQLEKDHFTLEAQRNKIAELDVKIEHNTFLESQELEQLLEEHKLLEENLNAASIITAQSMLDVALFELALKKDELFYNSLKKADNVIAAVTSAEKKALELHLQLLRSLGKEYFGMTSVAVIASKEGLTDTLNYFISLLFEPLFVFNEKAVSSADVLKILLIFVVGGFIASLYRRRILRWSS
;
A
#
# COMPACT_ATOMS: atom_id res chain seq x y z
N MET A 1 -53.49 -41.21 19.84
CA MET A 1 -52.17 -41.72 19.41
C MET A 1 -51.95 -41.67 17.90
N LYS A 2 -52.76 -42.34 17.06
CA LYS A 2 -52.53 -42.36 15.59
C LYS A 2 -52.42 -40.97 14.92
N LYS A 3 -53.25 -39.99 15.33
CA LYS A 3 -53.20 -38.61 14.82
C LYS A 3 -51.96 -37.82 15.25
N ILE A 4 -51.42 -38.10 16.45
CA ILE A 4 -50.20 -37.44 16.96
C ILE A 4 -48.97 -38.01 16.25
N VAL A 5 -48.92 -39.33 16.04
CA VAL A 5 -47.85 -39.99 15.26
C VAL A 5 -47.84 -39.50 13.81
N PHE A 6 -49.02 -39.27 13.21
CA PHE A 6 -49.13 -38.71 11.86
C PHE A 6 -48.66 -37.25 11.79
N LEU A 7 -48.98 -36.42 12.79
CA LEU A 7 -48.47 -35.04 12.91
C LEU A 7 -46.95 -35.00 13.11
N LEU A 8 -46.39 -35.95 13.87
CA LEU A 8 -44.95 -36.08 14.10
C LEU A 8 -44.21 -36.55 12.85
N LEU A 9 -44.81 -37.44 12.05
CA LEU A 9 -44.31 -37.84 10.73
C LEU A 9 -44.33 -36.69 9.73
N ILE A 10 -45.41 -35.90 9.70
CA ILE A 10 -45.49 -34.68 8.88
C ILE A 10 -44.43 -33.67 9.32
N PHE A 11 -44.28 -33.45 10.62
CA PHE A 11 -43.26 -32.53 11.16
C PHE A 11 -41.84 -33.00 10.83
N CYS A 12 -41.52 -34.30 10.97
CA CYS A 12 -40.23 -34.87 10.56
C CYS A 12 -39.99 -34.76 9.04
N SER A 13 -41.03 -34.86 8.21
CA SER A 13 -40.91 -34.69 6.76
C SER A 13 -40.72 -33.23 6.33
N MET A 14 -41.17 -32.25 7.12
CA MET A 14 -40.99 -30.81 6.84
C MET A 14 -39.63 -30.24 7.31
N VAL A 15 -38.85 -31.00 8.09
CA VAL A 15 -37.59 -30.50 8.71
C VAL A 15 -36.33 -30.90 7.91
N HIS A 16 -36.46 -31.64 6.82
CA HIS A 16 -35.30 -31.99 5.98
C HIS A 16 -34.95 -30.86 4.99
N THR A 17 -34.42 -29.75 5.50
CA THR A 17 -33.69 -28.81 4.65
C THR A 17 -32.38 -29.45 4.22
N ALA A 18 -32.02 -29.37 2.93
CA ALA A 18 -30.73 -29.86 2.48
C ALA A 18 -29.61 -29.10 3.21
N GLU A 19 -28.68 -29.85 3.81
CA GLU A 19 -27.48 -29.30 4.44
C GLU A 19 -26.28 -29.43 3.51
N ALA A 20 -25.27 -28.58 3.72
CA ALA A 20 -24.02 -28.69 2.99
C ALA A 20 -23.29 -29.99 3.37
N ASP A 21 -22.91 -30.78 2.36
CA ASP A 21 -22.19 -32.04 2.52
C ASP A 21 -20.76 -31.75 2.98
N LYS A 22 -20.39 -32.27 4.14
CA LYS A 22 -19.07 -32.08 4.76
C LYS A 22 -18.18 -33.32 4.63
N ARG A 23 -18.65 -34.41 4.00
CA ARG A 23 -17.95 -35.69 3.92
C ARG A 23 -16.59 -35.62 3.23
N PHE A 24 -16.40 -34.65 2.31
CA PHE A 24 -15.10 -34.39 1.70
C PHE A 24 -14.02 -33.97 2.73
N PHE A 25 -14.41 -33.22 3.77
CA PHE A 25 -13.50 -32.69 4.78
C PHE A 25 -13.27 -33.65 5.96
N ALA A 26 -14.00 -34.76 6.02
CA ALA A 26 -13.74 -35.85 6.94
C ALA A 26 -12.82 -36.87 6.27
N ASN A 27 -11.59 -37.01 6.78
CA ASN A 27 -10.54 -37.84 6.18
C ASN A 27 -10.99 -39.30 5.90
N GLU A 28 -11.85 -39.85 6.75
CA GLU A 28 -12.36 -41.22 6.64
C GLU A 28 -13.35 -41.40 5.47
N SER A 29 -14.13 -40.37 5.12
CA SER A 29 -15.18 -40.43 4.10
C SER A 29 -14.82 -39.80 2.77
N LYS A 30 -13.69 -39.08 2.68
CA LYS A 30 -13.30 -38.32 1.49
C LYS A 30 -13.18 -39.16 0.22
N LYS A 31 -12.52 -40.32 0.30
CA LYS A 31 -12.35 -41.21 -0.87
C LYS A 31 -13.69 -41.76 -1.36
N ALA A 32 -14.56 -42.16 -0.43
CA ALA A 32 -15.90 -42.64 -0.74
C ALA A 32 -16.75 -41.53 -1.38
N TYR A 33 -16.69 -40.32 -0.84
CA TYR A 33 -17.38 -39.14 -1.39
C TYR A 33 -16.97 -38.86 -2.84
N LEU A 34 -15.66 -38.85 -3.14
CA LEU A 34 -15.17 -38.58 -4.50
C LEU A 34 -15.65 -39.65 -5.50
N ALA A 35 -15.57 -40.94 -5.12
CA ALA A 35 -16.05 -42.04 -5.96
C ALA A 35 -17.57 -41.98 -6.19
N GLU A 36 -18.34 -41.60 -5.16
CA GLU A 36 -19.80 -41.42 -5.25
C GLU A 36 -20.16 -40.27 -6.20
N MET A 37 -19.46 -39.13 -6.11
CA MET A 37 -19.68 -37.99 -7.00
C MET A 37 -19.35 -38.35 -8.45
N GLU A 38 -18.23 -39.01 -8.71
CA GLU A 38 -17.83 -39.43 -10.06
C GLU A 38 -18.84 -40.40 -10.69
N ALA A 39 -19.30 -41.40 -9.93
CA ALA A 39 -20.31 -42.35 -10.39
C ALA A 39 -21.63 -41.65 -10.73
N ASN A 40 -22.09 -40.75 -9.86
CA ASN A 40 -23.34 -40.02 -10.06
C ASN A 40 -23.31 -39.05 -11.24
N ILE A 41 -22.16 -38.41 -11.52
CA ILE A 41 -21.99 -37.51 -12.66
C ILE A 41 -22.02 -38.28 -13.98
N THR A 42 -21.42 -39.47 -13.99
CA THR A 42 -21.32 -40.34 -15.18
C THR A 42 -22.69 -40.85 -15.64
N VAL A 43 -23.62 -41.09 -14.71
CA VAL A 43 -24.98 -41.56 -15.00
C VAL A 43 -26.00 -40.42 -15.19
N ASN A 44 -25.56 -39.15 -15.12
CA ASN A 44 -26.45 -38.00 -15.22
C ASN A 44 -26.95 -37.83 -16.68
N PRO A 45 -28.27 -37.87 -16.95
CA PRO A 45 -28.80 -37.74 -18.31
C PRO A 45 -28.68 -36.32 -18.88
N ASP A 46 -28.52 -35.30 -18.04
CA ASP A 46 -28.31 -33.92 -18.49
C ASP A 46 -26.81 -33.65 -18.73
N LYS A 47 -26.45 -33.53 -20.01
CA LYS A 47 -25.07 -33.31 -20.46
C LYS A 47 -24.51 -31.96 -20.05
N GLU A 48 -25.33 -30.91 -19.96
CA GLU A 48 -24.85 -29.57 -19.61
C GLU A 48 -24.48 -29.53 -18.13
N THR A 49 -25.38 -30.01 -17.28
CA THR A 49 -25.15 -30.16 -15.83
C THR A 49 -23.97 -31.09 -15.55
N SER A 50 -23.90 -32.26 -16.19
CA SER A 50 -22.78 -33.22 -16.03
C SER A 50 -21.43 -32.62 -16.42
N THR A 51 -21.38 -31.74 -17.43
CA THR A 51 -20.15 -31.04 -17.85
C THR A 51 -19.66 -30.09 -16.75
N ILE A 52 -20.57 -29.31 -16.15
CA ILE A 52 -20.23 -28.39 -15.04
C ILE A 52 -19.78 -29.19 -13.81
N GLU A 53 -20.52 -30.23 -13.43
CA GLU A 53 -20.18 -31.08 -12.29
C GLU A 53 -18.81 -31.76 -12.47
N SER A 54 -18.52 -32.27 -13.68
CA SER A 54 -17.22 -32.86 -14.03
C SER A 54 -16.08 -31.85 -13.92
N ALA A 55 -16.28 -30.62 -14.40
CA ALA A 55 -15.28 -29.56 -14.31
C ALA A 55 -15.00 -29.17 -12.85
N LEU A 56 -16.04 -29.06 -12.02
CA LEU A 56 -15.90 -28.78 -10.59
C LEU A 56 -15.18 -29.91 -9.86
N LEU A 57 -15.57 -31.17 -10.10
CA LEU A 57 -14.94 -32.35 -9.48
C LEU A 57 -13.45 -32.45 -9.86
N LYS A 58 -13.11 -32.23 -11.13
CA LYS A 58 -11.72 -32.17 -11.60
C LYS A 58 -10.93 -31.08 -10.89
N GLN A 59 -11.52 -29.90 -10.69
CA GLN A 59 -10.89 -28.83 -9.91
C GLN A 59 -10.65 -29.25 -8.46
N ILE A 60 -11.65 -29.81 -7.78
CA ILE A 60 -11.52 -30.30 -6.38
C ILE A 60 -10.34 -31.28 -6.25
N ILE A 61 -10.28 -32.28 -7.14
CA ILE A 61 -9.20 -33.27 -7.16
C ILE A 61 -7.84 -32.60 -7.40
N SER A 62 -7.77 -31.67 -8.36
CA SER A 62 -6.52 -30.97 -8.69
C SER A 62 -5.99 -30.08 -7.55
N GLN A 63 -6.89 -29.45 -6.79
CA GLN A 63 -6.50 -28.61 -5.66
C GLN A 63 -6.13 -29.46 -4.45
N ASP A 64 -6.68 -30.66 -4.33
CA ASP A 64 -6.41 -31.55 -3.21
C ASP A 64 -4.97 -32.07 -3.19
N GLN A 65 -4.37 -32.19 -4.37
CA GLN A 65 -2.99 -32.62 -4.54
C GLN A 65 -1.97 -31.50 -4.31
N LYS A 66 -2.42 -30.24 -4.14
CA LYS A 66 -1.53 -29.10 -3.92
C LYS A 66 -1.29 -28.87 -2.44
N ASN A 67 -0.04 -29.01 -2.03
CA ASN A 67 0.39 -28.55 -0.72
C ASN A 67 0.40 -27.02 -0.67
N VAL A 68 -0.08 -26.44 0.42
CA VAL A 68 0.03 -25.01 0.68
C VAL A 68 1.51 -24.70 0.90
N GLN A 69 2.10 -23.94 -0.03
CA GLN A 69 3.46 -23.47 0.06
C GLN A 69 3.48 -21.95 -0.07
N ILE A 70 4.32 -21.31 0.73
CA ILE A 70 4.66 -19.90 0.56
C ILE A 70 6.04 -19.84 -0.08
N GLY A 71 6.22 -18.97 -1.08
CA GLY A 71 7.51 -18.70 -1.71
C GLY A 71 8.41 -17.85 -0.80
N TYR A 72 8.55 -18.24 0.46
CA TYR A 72 9.26 -17.51 1.49
C TYR A 72 10.10 -18.48 2.31
N THR A 73 11.38 -18.19 2.42
CA THR A 73 12.34 -18.91 3.24
C THR A 73 12.73 -18.00 4.40
N LYS A 74 12.62 -18.51 5.63
CA LYS A 74 13.04 -17.78 6.82
C LYS A 74 14.54 -17.45 6.71
N GLU A 75 14.87 -16.19 6.91
CA GLU A 75 16.24 -15.73 6.99
C GLU A 75 16.72 -15.79 8.44
N GLU A 76 17.97 -16.20 8.64
CA GLU A 76 18.60 -16.23 9.95
C GLU A 76 19.91 -15.44 9.88
N ILE A 77 20.13 -14.62 10.90
CA ILE A 77 21.31 -13.78 11.01
C ILE A 77 21.99 -14.11 12.31
N THR A 78 23.29 -14.33 12.23
CA THR A 78 24.09 -14.60 13.43
C THR A 78 24.40 -13.29 14.15
N PRO A 79 24.46 -13.28 15.50
CA PRO A 79 24.66 -12.05 16.29
C PRO A 79 25.94 -11.24 15.98
N ASP A 80 26.93 -11.85 15.33
CA ASP A 80 28.22 -11.22 15.02
C ASP A 80 28.41 -10.94 13.51
N GLN A 81 27.39 -11.22 12.69
CA GLN A 81 27.48 -11.02 11.25
C GLN A 81 27.20 -9.56 10.90
N ARG A 82 28.19 -8.88 10.32
CA ARG A 82 27.98 -7.57 9.71
C ARG A 82 26.99 -7.70 8.55
N VAL A 83 25.98 -6.83 8.52
CA VAL A 83 24.94 -6.83 7.48
C VAL A 83 25.28 -5.77 6.44
N ASP A 84 25.39 -6.19 5.17
CA ASP A 84 25.55 -5.28 4.04
C ASP A 84 24.22 -4.56 3.75
N PRO A 85 24.22 -3.25 3.45
CA PRO A 85 23.02 -2.50 3.06
C PRO A 85 22.24 -3.15 1.91
N ALA A 86 22.92 -3.70 0.91
CA ALA A 86 22.27 -4.37 -0.20
C ALA A 86 21.50 -5.62 0.25
N ASP A 87 22.02 -6.36 1.23
CA ASP A 87 21.34 -7.53 1.78
C ASP A 87 20.16 -7.13 2.68
N PHE A 88 20.26 -6.01 3.40
CA PHE A 88 19.13 -5.43 4.11
C PHE A 88 18.01 -5.04 3.13
N THR A 89 18.33 -4.29 2.07
CA THR A 89 17.35 -3.85 1.06
C THR A 89 16.69 -5.05 0.35
N LYS A 90 17.44 -6.12 0.04
CA LYS A 90 16.85 -7.38 -0.47
C LYS A 90 15.86 -8.01 0.50
N SER A 91 16.21 -8.01 1.79
CA SER A 91 15.36 -8.58 2.85
C SER A 91 14.07 -7.78 3.01
N ILE A 92 14.15 -6.46 2.94
CA ILE A 92 12.96 -5.58 2.86
C ILE A 92 12.13 -5.91 1.63
N ALA A 93 12.72 -6.03 0.44
CA ALA A 93 11.99 -6.34 -0.78
C ALA A 93 11.26 -7.69 -0.72
N ARG A 94 11.87 -8.70 -0.05
CA ARG A 94 11.21 -9.98 0.23
C ARG A 94 10.04 -9.81 1.21
N TYR A 95 10.22 -9.01 2.26
CA TYR A 95 9.15 -8.69 3.21
C TYR A 95 7.97 -7.96 2.55
N THR A 96 8.22 -6.92 1.75
CA THR A 96 7.16 -6.16 1.08
C THR A 96 6.37 -7.05 0.13
N LYS A 97 7.05 -7.89 -0.67
CA LYS A 97 6.38 -8.88 -1.54
C LYS A 97 5.55 -9.90 -0.75
N ALA A 98 6.05 -10.38 0.39
CA ALA A 98 5.30 -11.28 1.26
C ALA A 98 4.06 -10.59 1.85
N LYS A 99 4.16 -9.30 2.22
CA LYS A 99 3.04 -8.50 2.72
C LYS A 99 1.98 -8.22 1.65
N GLU A 100 2.39 -7.91 0.42
CA GLU A 100 1.46 -7.79 -0.71
C GLU A 100 0.72 -9.11 -0.96
N THR A 101 1.46 -10.23 -0.92
CA THR A 101 0.87 -11.56 -1.09
C THR A 101 -0.13 -11.87 0.03
N LEU A 102 0.16 -11.46 1.27
CA LEU A 102 -0.74 -11.59 2.41
C LEU A 102 -2.03 -10.79 2.17
N GLU A 103 -1.94 -9.51 1.81
CA GLU A 103 -3.11 -8.67 1.52
C GLU A 103 -3.98 -9.26 0.40
N GLN A 104 -3.35 -9.78 -0.67
CA GLN A 104 -4.06 -10.45 -1.77
C GLN A 104 -4.76 -11.73 -1.30
N SER A 105 -4.08 -12.57 -0.52
CA SER A 105 -4.68 -13.79 0.03
C SER A 105 -5.83 -13.49 1.01
N GLN A 106 -5.73 -12.44 1.82
CA GLN A 106 -6.82 -11.98 2.69
C GLN A 106 -8.05 -11.52 1.89
N LYS A 107 -7.86 -10.74 0.82
CA LYS A 107 -8.96 -10.34 -0.09
C LYS A 107 -9.62 -11.56 -0.72
N LYS A 108 -8.83 -12.50 -1.24
CA LYS A 108 -9.33 -13.74 -1.85
C LYS A 108 -10.08 -14.62 -0.85
N ALA A 109 -9.60 -14.72 0.40
CA ALA A 109 -10.30 -15.43 1.46
C ALA A 109 -11.66 -14.80 1.79
N ALA A 110 -11.74 -13.47 1.82
CA ALA A 110 -13.02 -12.75 2.02
C ALA A 110 -14.00 -13.02 0.87
N GLU A 111 -13.54 -12.97 -0.38
CA GLU A 111 -14.36 -13.30 -1.56
C GLU A 111 -14.87 -14.75 -1.52
N LEU A 112 -14.00 -15.71 -1.17
CA LEU A 112 -14.36 -17.12 -1.04
C LEU A 112 -15.37 -17.34 0.10
N SER A 113 -15.21 -16.65 1.22
CA SER A 113 -16.17 -16.69 2.34
C SER A 113 -17.56 -16.22 1.89
N SER A 114 -17.64 -15.10 1.15
CA SER A 114 -18.91 -14.58 0.61
C SER A 114 -19.55 -15.55 -0.38
N LYS A 115 -18.76 -16.15 -1.30
CA LYS A 115 -19.24 -17.18 -2.24
C LYS A 115 -19.77 -18.41 -1.50
N LEU A 116 -19.08 -18.84 -0.45
CA LEU A 116 -19.46 -19.99 0.37
C LEU A 116 -20.76 -19.72 1.15
N GLU A 117 -20.96 -18.51 1.67
CA GLU A 117 -22.21 -18.10 2.31
C GLU A 117 -23.38 -18.12 1.32
N TYR A 118 -23.17 -17.60 0.11
CA TYR A 118 -24.16 -17.66 -0.96
C TYR A 118 -24.54 -19.11 -1.29
N VAL A 119 -23.56 -19.97 -1.55
CA VAL A 119 -23.81 -21.38 -1.90
C VAL A 119 -24.51 -22.12 -0.75
N LYS A 120 -24.13 -21.88 0.52
CA LYS A 120 -24.84 -22.43 1.68
C LYS A 120 -26.32 -22.04 1.69
N LYS A 121 -26.65 -20.79 1.37
CA LYS A 121 -28.04 -20.32 1.26
C LYS A 121 -28.78 -21.02 0.13
N GLN A 122 -28.14 -21.20 -1.03
CA GLN A 122 -28.72 -21.92 -2.18
C GLN A 122 -29.01 -23.39 -1.85
N ILE A 123 -28.08 -24.08 -1.16
CA ILE A 123 -28.29 -25.45 -0.70
C ILE A 123 -29.47 -25.52 0.27
N LYS A 124 -29.50 -24.64 1.28
CA LYS A 124 -30.55 -24.65 2.32
C LYS A 124 -31.95 -24.37 1.76
N ASN A 125 -32.04 -23.50 0.75
CA ASN A 125 -33.29 -23.04 0.16
C ASN A 125 -33.65 -23.75 -1.14
N ILE A 126 -32.97 -24.86 -1.47
CA ILE A 126 -33.20 -25.58 -2.74
C ILE A 126 -34.67 -26.04 -2.83
N THR A 127 -35.30 -25.76 -3.97
CA THR A 127 -36.65 -26.23 -4.27
C THR A 127 -36.62 -27.58 -5.02
N GLU A 128 -37.75 -28.31 -5.04
CA GLU A 128 -37.83 -29.59 -5.78
C GLU A 128 -37.59 -29.41 -7.30
N GLU A 129 -37.99 -28.26 -7.87
CA GLU A 129 -37.74 -27.93 -9.28
C GLU A 129 -36.25 -27.69 -9.58
N GLU A 130 -35.48 -27.28 -8.58
CA GLU A 130 -34.04 -26.98 -8.70
C GLU A 130 -33.16 -28.11 -8.20
N LYS A 131 -33.74 -29.24 -7.77
CA LYS A 131 -33.03 -30.37 -7.18
C LYS A 131 -31.91 -30.92 -8.06
N ALA A 132 -32.05 -30.81 -9.38
CA ALA A 132 -31.00 -31.17 -10.33
C ALA A 132 -29.70 -30.34 -10.14
N LYS A 133 -29.81 -29.10 -9.65
CA LYS A 133 -28.68 -28.20 -9.38
C LYS A 133 -28.07 -28.39 -8.00
N LEU A 134 -28.71 -29.16 -7.11
CA LEU A 134 -28.22 -29.36 -5.74
C LEU A 134 -26.79 -29.88 -5.72
N ARG A 135 -26.46 -30.84 -6.58
CA ARG A 135 -25.11 -31.41 -6.65
C ARG A 135 -24.08 -30.38 -7.13
N ILE A 136 -24.43 -29.52 -8.09
CA ILE A 136 -23.57 -28.39 -8.49
C ILE A 136 -23.27 -27.51 -7.28
N TYR A 137 -24.28 -27.13 -6.51
CA TYR A 137 -24.07 -26.32 -5.30
C TYR A 137 -23.24 -27.04 -4.24
N GLN A 138 -23.42 -28.35 -4.05
CA GLN A 138 -22.60 -29.15 -3.14
C GLN A 138 -21.13 -29.22 -3.59
N LEU A 139 -20.87 -29.39 -4.89
CA LEU A 139 -19.51 -29.39 -5.44
C LEU A 139 -18.87 -27.99 -5.37
N GLN A 140 -19.64 -26.92 -5.64
CA GLN A 140 -19.18 -25.54 -5.45
C GLN A 140 -18.85 -25.26 -3.98
N PHE A 141 -19.68 -25.74 -3.06
CA PHE A 141 -19.43 -25.62 -1.62
C PHE A 141 -18.11 -26.28 -1.23
N THR A 142 -17.91 -27.54 -1.64
CA THR A 142 -16.68 -28.29 -1.40
C THR A 142 -15.46 -27.56 -1.97
N LEU A 143 -15.52 -27.13 -3.23
CA LEU A 143 -14.43 -26.41 -3.88
C LEU A 143 -14.09 -25.10 -3.16
N TYR A 144 -15.09 -24.26 -2.87
CA TYR A 144 -14.85 -22.97 -2.23
C TYR A 144 -14.35 -23.11 -0.79
N LYS A 145 -14.86 -24.10 -0.04
CA LYS A 145 -14.37 -24.37 1.31
C LYS A 145 -12.91 -24.86 1.29
N GLN A 146 -12.56 -25.75 0.36
CA GLN A 146 -11.18 -26.21 0.19
C GLN A 146 -10.23 -25.06 -0.18
N LEU A 147 -10.60 -24.22 -1.16
CA LEU A 147 -9.80 -23.05 -1.53
C LEU A 147 -9.67 -22.06 -0.38
N LEU A 148 -10.73 -21.87 0.41
CA LEU A 148 -10.70 -20.99 1.58
C LEU A 148 -9.73 -21.52 2.64
N ASP A 149 -9.76 -22.82 2.93
CA ASP A 149 -8.85 -23.43 3.90
C ASP A 149 -7.38 -23.32 3.45
N GLN A 150 -7.12 -23.46 2.15
CA GLN A 150 -5.79 -23.25 1.57
C GLN A 150 -5.32 -21.80 1.72
N GLU A 151 -6.17 -20.81 1.39
CA GLU A 151 -5.81 -19.40 1.55
C GLU A 151 -5.63 -19.02 3.03
N GLN A 152 -6.45 -19.58 3.94
CA GLN A 152 -6.29 -19.37 5.39
C GLN A 152 -4.98 -19.97 5.91
N GLY A 153 -4.60 -21.16 5.45
CA GLY A 153 -3.29 -21.75 5.75
C GLY A 153 -2.14 -20.85 5.26
N LYS A 154 -2.25 -20.34 4.03
CA LYS A 154 -1.26 -19.43 3.44
C LYS A 154 -1.13 -18.12 4.23
N ILE A 155 -2.26 -17.53 4.63
CA ILE A 155 -2.31 -16.32 5.48
C ILE A 155 -1.57 -16.58 6.80
N ALA A 156 -1.87 -17.68 7.49
CA ALA A 156 -1.25 -18.01 8.76
C ALA A 156 0.28 -18.15 8.64
N MET A 157 0.76 -18.84 7.60
CA MET A 157 2.20 -19.01 7.35
C MET A 157 2.88 -17.66 7.01
N LEU A 158 2.23 -16.78 6.22
CA LEU A 158 2.75 -15.46 5.89
C LEU A 158 2.79 -14.54 7.13
N ASP A 159 1.74 -14.54 7.95
CA ASP A 159 1.69 -13.73 9.18
C ASP A 159 2.80 -14.13 10.16
N GLU A 160 3.07 -15.43 10.31
CA GLU A 160 4.16 -15.92 11.14
C GLU A 160 5.53 -15.50 10.60
N ALA A 161 5.74 -15.68 9.30
CA ALA A 161 6.97 -15.27 8.61
C ALA A 161 7.25 -13.76 8.74
N LEU A 162 6.23 -12.92 8.49
CA LEU A 162 6.37 -11.46 8.57
C LEU A 162 6.70 -10.98 9.99
N LYS A 163 6.08 -11.56 11.01
CA LYS A 163 6.41 -11.27 12.43
C LYS A 163 7.83 -11.68 12.79
N SER A 164 8.31 -12.80 12.25
CA SER A 164 9.69 -13.22 12.44
C SER A 164 10.66 -12.24 11.77
N ASN A 165 10.33 -11.76 10.56
CA ASN A 165 11.13 -10.78 9.83
C ASN A 165 11.22 -9.42 10.54
N GLU A 166 10.12 -8.93 11.12
CA GLU A 166 10.15 -7.67 11.85
C GLU A 166 11.17 -7.71 13.00
N LYS A 167 11.23 -8.82 13.74
CA LYS A 167 12.26 -9.04 14.76
C LYS A 167 13.67 -9.15 14.16
N LEU A 168 13.79 -9.81 13.02
CA LEU A 168 15.05 -9.92 12.29
C LEU A 168 15.58 -8.54 11.89
N PHE A 169 14.72 -7.67 11.36
CA PHE A 169 15.12 -6.32 10.94
C PHE A 169 15.69 -5.48 12.07
N VAL A 170 15.16 -5.61 13.29
CA VAL A 170 15.74 -4.95 14.47
C VAL A 170 17.17 -5.43 14.72
N SER A 171 17.42 -6.74 14.64
CA SER A 171 18.79 -7.29 14.77
C SER A 171 19.71 -6.89 13.61
N MET A 172 19.21 -6.91 12.38
CA MET A 172 19.95 -6.47 11.19
C MET A 172 20.39 -5.02 11.30
N LEU A 173 19.49 -4.17 11.81
CA LEU A 173 19.72 -2.73 11.89
C LEU A 173 20.87 -2.42 12.84
N ALA A 174 20.94 -3.15 13.96
CA ALA A 174 22.04 -3.02 14.92
C ALA A 174 23.41 -3.43 14.36
N GLN A 175 23.43 -4.27 13.32
CA GLN A 175 24.63 -4.81 12.67
C GLN A 175 24.89 -4.22 11.28
N LEU A 176 24.09 -3.25 10.87
CA LEU A 176 24.17 -2.67 9.53
C LEU A 176 25.50 -1.95 9.34
N ALA A 177 26.20 -2.30 8.25
CA ALA A 177 27.37 -1.56 7.81
C ALA A 177 26.96 -0.15 7.37
N THR A 178 27.52 0.88 8.00
CA THR A 178 27.21 2.29 7.69
C THR A 178 28.28 2.95 6.82
N GLU A 179 29.37 2.24 6.53
CA GLU A 179 30.40 2.66 5.59
C GLU A 179 29.78 2.68 4.18
N GLY A 180 29.54 3.88 3.65
CA GLY A 180 28.81 4.10 2.40
C GLY A 180 27.64 5.09 2.50
N TYR A 181 27.34 5.60 3.71
CA TYR A 181 26.29 6.61 3.90
C TYR A 181 26.49 7.86 3.01
N GLU A 182 27.70 8.42 2.97
CA GLU A 182 28.02 9.61 2.15
C GLU A 182 27.88 9.33 0.64
N GLU A 183 28.28 8.14 0.21
CA GLU A 183 28.11 7.70 -1.18
C GLU A 183 26.63 7.59 -1.55
N ARG A 184 25.80 7.12 -0.61
CA ARG A 184 24.35 7.05 -0.80
C ARG A 184 23.71 8.42 -0.84
N LEU A 185 24.17 9.38 -0.03
CA LEU A 185 23.72 10.77 -0.09
C LEU A 185 24.05 11.40 -1.45
N MET A 186 25.28 11.25 -1.94
CA MET A 186 25.67 11.76 -3.27
C MET A 186 24.83 11.11 -4.39
N GLN A 187 24.54 9.82 -4.29
CA GLN A 187 23.67 9.14 -5.25
C GLN A 187 22.23 9.69 -5.20
N LEU A 188 21.69 9.93 -4.00
CA LEU A 188 20.37 10.54 -3.84
C LEU A 188 20.31 11.95 -4.47
N GLU A 189 21.34 12.77 -4.29
CA GLU A 189 21.40 14.10 -4.93
C GLU A 189 21.34 14.00 -6.46
N LYS A 190 22.08 13.05 -7.03
CA LYS A 190 22.06 12.79 -8.48
C LYS A 190 20.69 12.32 -8.97
N ASP A 191 20.05 11.42 -8.23
CA ASP A 191 18.72 10.91 -8.57
C ASP A 191 17.68 12.02 -8.48
N HIS A 192 17.75 12.84 -7.44
CA HIS A 192 16.86 13.99 -7.25
C HIS A 192 17.05 15.05 -8.35
N PHE A 193 18.29 15.35 -8.74
CA PHE A 193 18.57 16.22 -9.87
C PHE A 193 17.96 15.68 -11.18
N THR A 194 18.05 14.38 -11.40
CA THR A 194 17.45 13.72 -12.57
C THR A 194 15.92 13.83 -12.55
N LEU A 195 15.29 13.62 -11.40
CA LEU A 195 13.85 13.77 -11.21
C LEU A 195 13.38 15.20 -11.53
N GLU A 196 14.04 16.20 -10.96
CA GLU A 196 13.75 17.62 -11.21
C GLU A 196 13.92 17.98 -12.69
N ALA A 197 14.96 17.45 -13.36
CA ALA A 197 15.17 17.66 -14.78
C ALA A 197 14.01 17.10 -15.64
N GLN A 198 13.44 15.94 -15.27
CA GLN A 198 12.26 15.40 -15.98
C GLN A 198 11.01 16.24 -15.72
N ARG A 199 10.80 16.72 -14.48
CA ARG A 199 9.68 17.61 -14.15
C ARG A 199 9.71 18.91 -14.96
N ASN A 200 10.88 19.52 -15.07
CA ASN A 200 11.05 20.75 -15.84
C ASN A 200 10.77 20.53 -17.33
N LYS A 201 11.23 19.41 -17.90
CA LYS A 201 10.93 19.05 -19.30
C LYS A 201 9.44 18.86 -19.56
N ILE A 202 8.71 18.22 -18.63
CA ILE A 202 7.26 18.07 -18.73
C ILE A 202 6.59 19.44 -18.66
N ALA A 203 6.94 20.29 -17.69
CA ALA A 203 6.38 21.63 -17.59
C ALA A 203 6.64 22.49 -18.84
N GLU A 204 7.83 22.39 -19.43
CA GLU A 204 8.14 23.05 -20.71
C GLU A 204 7.29 22.50 -21.87
N LEU A 205 7.06 21.19 -21.89
CA LEU A 205 6.27 20.53 -22.92
C LEU A 205 4.78 20.84 -22.77
N ASP A 206 4.26 20.91 -21.54
CA ASP A 206 2.88 21.32 -21.23
C ASP A 206 2.57 22.70 -21.81
N VAL A 207 3.48 23.66 -21.62
CA VAL A 207 3.35 25.01 -22.21
C VAL A 207 3.32 24.96 -23.74
N LYS A 208 4.14 24.09 -24.36
CA LYS A 208 4.14 23.91 -25.83
C LYS A 208 2.85 23.26 -26.32
N ILE A 209 2.33 22.27 -25.60
CA ILE A 209 1.06 21.60 -25.91
C ILE A 209 -0.09 22.59 -25.80
N GLU A 210 -0.14 23.37 -24.72
CA GLU A 210 -1.16 24.40 -24.51
C GLU A 210 -1.14 25.41 -25.68
N HIS A 211 0.04 25.92 -26.02
CA HIS A 211 0.23 26.83 -27.15
C HIS A 211 -0.24 26.24 -28.49
N ASN A 212 0.14 25.01 -28.80
CA ASN A 212 -0.21 24.35 -30.06
C ASN A 212 -1.68 23.91 -30.13
N THR A 213 -2.31 23.67 -28.98
CA THR A 213 -3.75 23.39 -28.88
C THR A 213 -4.56 24.61 -29.31
N PHE A 214 -4.15 25.82 -28.92
CA PHE A 214 -4.80 27.07 -29.36
C PHE A 214 -4.66 27.32 -30.87
N LEU A 215 -3.63 26.76 -31.49
CA LEU A 215 -3.30 26.99 -32.90
C LEU A 215 -3.82 25.88 -33.84
N GLU A 216 -4.47 24.83 -33.31
CA GLU A 216 -4.90 23.64 -34.06
C GLU A 216 -3.75 23.05 -34.92
N SER A 217 -2.54 23.02 -34.35
CA SER A 217 -1.32 22.63 -35.06
C SER A 217 -1.26 21.13 -35.36
N GLN A 218 -0.71 20.77 -36.53
CA GLN A 218 -0.39 19.37 -36.88
C GLN A 218 0.71 18.76 -36.00
N GLU A 219 1.51 19.57 -35.30
CA GLU A 219 2.56 19.11 -34.40
C GLU A 219 2.01 18.63 -33.04
N LEU A 220 0.73 18.88 -32.74
CA LEU A 220 0.13 18.56 -31.44
C LEU A 220 0.20 17.05 -31.11
N GLU A 221 -0.04 16.19 -32.11
CA GLU A 221 -0.02 14.74 -31.91
C GLU A 221 1.38 14.23 -31.54
N GLN A 222 2.43 14.79 -32.17
CA GLN A 222 3.82 14.46 -31.84
C GLN A 222 4.19 14.93 -30.43
N LEU A 223 3.75 16.12 -30.02
CA LEU A 223 4.01 16.64 -28.67
C LEU A 223 3.33 15.80 -27.59
N LEU A 224 2.12 15.29 -27.86
CA LEU A 224 1.40 14.40 -26.94
C LEU A 224 2.09 13.03 -26.80
N GLU A 225 2.67 12.48 -27.87
CA GLU A 225 3.48 11.26 -27.79
C GLU A 225 4.76 11.48 -26.98
N GLU A 226 5.47 12.60 -27.21
CA GLU A 226 6.65 12.97 -26.43
C GLU A 226 6.30 13.14 -24.94
N HIS A 227 5.15 13.73 -24.65
CA HIS A 227 4.66 13.92 -23.29
C HIS A 227 4.46 12.59 -22.57
N LYS A 228 3.79 11.64 -23.21
CA LYS A 228 3.59 10.30 -22.64
C LYS A 228 4.92 9.60 -22.32
N LEU A 229 5.90 9.69 -23.21
CA LEU A 229 7.23 9.10 -22.98
C LEU A 229 7.98 9.81 -21.83
N LEU A 230 7.85 11.13 -21.71
CA LEU A 230 8.39 11.88 -20.59
C LEU A 230 7.69 11.53 -19.26
N GLU A 231 6.38 11.30 -19.24
CA GLU A 231 5.65 10.82 -18.06
C GLU A 231 6.16 9.45 -17.60
N GLU A 232 6.41 8.52 -18.53
CA GLU A 232 7.01 7.22 -18.21
C GLU A 232 8.41 7.38 -17.61
N ASN A 233 9.24 8.27 -18.17
CA ASN A 233 10.57 8.59 -17.64
C ASN A 233 10.51 9.27 -16.26
N LEU A 234 9.55 10.17 -16.05
CA LEU A 234 9.30 10.84 -14.77
C LEU A 234 8.90 9.80 -13.71
N ASN A 235 8.03 8.85 -14.06
CA ASN A 235 7.64 7.79 -13.15
C ASN A 235 8.85 6.91 -12.78
N ALA A 236 9.68 6.53 -13.75
CA ALA A 236 10.91 5.78 -13.49
C ALA A 236 11.90 6.55 -12.59
N ALA A 237 12.11 7.85 -12.85
CA ALA A 237 12.96 8.71 -12.01
C ALA A 237 12.39 8.86 -10.59
N SER A 238 11.07 8.93 -10.45
CA SER A 238 10.39 9.01 -9.15
C SER A 238 10.60 7.73 -8.34
N ILE A 239 10.48 6.56 -8.96
CA ILE A 239 10.75 5.26 -8.31
C ILE A 239 12.20 5.19 -7.81
N ILE A 240 13.17 5.52 -8.66
CA ILE A 240 14.59 5.47 -8.30
C ILE A 240 14.87 6.45 -7.14
N THR A 241 14.38 7.68 -7.24
CA THR A 241 14.59 8.69 -6.20
C THR A 241 13.96 8.26 -4.87
N ALA A 242 12.74 7.70 -4.90
CA ALA A 242 12.08 7.18 -3.71
C ALA A 242 12.89 6.03 -3.07
N GLN A 243 13.42 5.10 -3.87
CA GLN A 243 14.28 4.02 -3.37
C GLN A 243 15.54 4.58 -2.70
N SER A 244 16.23 5.51 -3.34
CA SER A 244 17.42 6.17 -2.78
C SER A 244 17.11 6.91 -1.48
N MET A 245 15.96 7.59 -1.37
CA MET A 245 15.52 8.24 -0.13
C MET A 245 15.26 7.24 0.99
N LEU A 246 14.62 6.11 0.69
CA LEU A 246 14.35 5.05 1.68
C LEU A 246 15.65 4.38 2.15
N ASP A 247 16.61 4.16 1.25
CA ASP A 247 17.92 3.62 1.63
C ASP A 247 18.69 4.62 2.52
N VAL A 248 18.69 5.91 2.18
CA VAL A 248 19.26 6.96 3.05
C VAL A 248 18.60 6.97 4.42
N ALA A 249 17.26 6.87 4.48
CA ALA A 249 16.53 6.77 5.74
C ALA A 249 16.95 5.52 6.54
N LEU A 250 17.17 4.37 5.90
CA LEU A 250 17.67 3.18 6.58
C LEU A 250 19.05 3.42 7.23
N PHE A 251 19.98 4.07 6.53
CA PHE A 251 21.27 4.46 7.12
C PHE A 251 21.10 5.45 8.28
N GLU A 252 20.24 6.46 8.14
CA GLU A 252 19.99 7.44 9.20
C GLU A 252 19.40 6.79 10.45
N LEU A 253 18.52 5.80 10.26
CA LEU A 253 17.98 4.98 11.32
C LEU A 253 19.09 4.19 12.04
N ALA A 254 19.97 3.51 11.30
CA ALA A 254 21.10 2.75 11.86
C ALA A 254 22.10 3.66 12.60
N LEU A 255 22.36 4.85 12.05
CA LEU A 255 23.21 5.89 12.65
C LEU A 255 22.54 6.67 13.79
N LYS A 256 21.28 6.35 14.11
CA LYS A 256 20.49 6.99 15.18
C LYS A 256 20.26 8.50 14.98
N LYS A 257 20.12 8.94 13.73
CA LYS A 257 19.87 10.34 13.34
C LYS A 257 18.35 10.57 13.21
N ASP A 258 17.66 10.72 14.33
CA ASP A 258 16.19 10.76 14.40
C ASP A 258 15.53 11.85 13.53
N GLU A 259 15.96 13.11 13.65
CA GLU A 259 15.39 14.23 12.88
C GLU A 259 15.60 14.03 11.37
N LEU A 260 16.81 13.63 10.96
CA LEU A 260 17.12 13.38 9.55
C LEU A 260 16.30 12.21 9.00
N PHE A 261 16.21 11.13 9.75
CA PHE A 261 15.43 9.95 9.39
C PHE A 261 13.97 10.29 9.08
N TYR A 262 13.28 10.99 9.98
CA TYR A 262 11.86 11.33 9.75
C TYR A 262 11.69 12.34 8.60
N ASN A 263 12.61 13.28 8.43
CA ASN A 263 12.60 14.20 7.29
C ASN A 263 12.76 13.43 5.96
N SER A 264 13.69 12.47 5.91
CA SER A 264 13.91 11.60 4.75
C SER A 264 12.68 10.76 4.44
N LEU A 265 12.01 10.20 5.45
CA LEU A 265 10.74 9.47 5.27
C LEU A 265 9.62 10.36 4.72
N LYS A 266 9.49 11.61 5.18
CA LYS A 266 8.48 12.55 4.66
C LYS A 266 8.75 12.92 3.19
N LYS A 267 10.02 13.21 2.86
CA LYS A 267 10.42 13.47 1.47
C LYS A 267 10.15 12.27 0.58
N ALA A 268 10.46 11.06 1.05
CA ALA A 268 10.16 9.82 0.35
C ALA A 268 8.64 9.68 0.12
N ASP A 269 7.80 9.93 1.14
CA ASP A 269 6.34 9.86 1.03
C ASP A 269 5.80 10.77 -0.09
N ASN A 270 6.30 12.01 -0.17
CA ASN A 270 5.91 12.95 -1.22
C ASN A 270 6.29 12.47 -2.64
N VAL A 271 7.46 11.85 -2.79
CA VAL A 271 7.89 11.29 -4.08
C VAL A 271 7.10 10.03 -4.42
N ILE A 272 6.87 9.14 -3.45
CA ILE A 272 6.08 7.91 -3.60
C ILE A 272 4.63 8.23 -3.98
N ALA A 273 4.04 9.30 -3.44
CA ALA A 273 2.70 9.73 -3.77
C ALA A 273 2.52 10.02 -5.27
N ALA A 274 3.57 10.50 -5.94
CA ALA A 274 3.58 10.82 -7.37
C ALA A 274 3.84 9.60 -8.28
N VAL A 275 4.24 8.44 -7.74
CA VAL A 275 4.41 7.21 -8.51
C VAL A 275 3.03 6.67 -8.93
N THR A 276 2.90 6.31 -10.20
CA THR A 276 1.64 5.85 -10.81
C THR A 276 1.62 4.36 -11.15
N SER A 277 2.77 3.69 -11.09
CA SER A 277 2.92 2.29 -11.46
C SER A 277 2.71 1.32 -10.29
N ALA A 278 2.80 0.01 -10.58
CA ALA A 278 2.60 -1.05 -9.60
C ALA A 278 3.62 -1.02 -8.44
N GLU A 279 4.82 -0.46 -8.68
CA GLU A 279 5.89 -0.33 -7.70
C GLU A 279 5.52 0.57 -6.52
N LYS A 280 4.52 1.47 -6.68
CA LYS A 280 4.07 2.37 -5.60
C LYS A 280 3.77 1.61 -4.32
N LYS A 281 3.03 0.51 -4.41
CA LYS A 281 2.61 -0.27 -3.24
C LYS A 281 3.81 -0.86 -2.49
N ALA A 282 4.81 -1.35 -3.22
CA ALA A 282 6.04 -1.89 -2.62
C ALA A 282 6.83 -0.80 -1.89
N LEU A 283 6.91 0.40 -2.46
CA LEU A 283 7.56 1.57 -1.83
C LEU A 283 6.80 2.05 -0.59
N GLU A 284 5.47 2.10 -0.64
CA GLU A 284 4.63 2.44 0.52
C GLU A 284 4.83 1.45 1.68
N LEU A 285 4.91 0.15 1.37
CA LEU A 285 5.17 -0.88 2.37
C LEU A 285 6.58 -0.78 2.96
N HIS A 286 7.59 -0.46 2.14
CA HIS A 286 8.95 -0.19 2.62
C HIS A 286 8.95 1.04 3.56
N LEU A 287 8.33 2.14 3.15
CA LEU A 287 8.16 3.35 3.96
C LEU A 287 7.49 3.04 5.31
N GLN A 288 6.42 2.23 5.31
CA GLN A 288 5.71 1.81 6.52
C GLN A 288 6.58 0.95 7.43
N LEU A 289 7.38 0.04 6.88
CA LEU A 289 8.32 -0.77 7.64
C LEU A 289 9.37 0.10 8.32
N LEU A 290 10.03 1.01 7.59
CA LEU A 290 11.00 1.93 8.18
C LEU A 290 10.35 2.79 9.28
N ARG A 291 9.15 3.35 9.04
CA ARG A 291 8.38 4.07 10.07
C ARG A 291 8.14 3.22 11.32
N SER A 292 7.84 1.93 11.17
CA SER A 292 7.63 1.01 12.29
C SER A 292 8.93 0.78 13.07
N LEU A 293 10.03 0.50 12.37
CA LEU A 293 11.35 0.31 12.98
C LEU A 293 11.83 1.58 13.69
N GLY A 294 11.63 2.75 13.08
CA GLY A 294 11.95 4.04 13.69
C GLY A 294 11.14 4.33 14.97
N LYS A 295 9.85 3.97 15.00
CA LYS A 295 9.02 4.07 16.22
C LYS A 295 9.52 3.17 17.33
N GLU A 296 9.94 1.95 16.99
CA GLU A 296 10.50 1.00 17.95
C GLU A 296 11.87 1.48 18.48
N TYR A 297 12.71 2.04 17.60
CA TYR A 297 14.07 2.45 17.94
C TYR A 297 14.15 3.81 18.67
N PHE A 298 13.39 4.81 18.23
CA PHE A 298 13.42 6.18 18.77
C PHE A 298 12.26 6.50 19.73
N GLY A 299 11.31 5.57 19.91
CA GLY A 299 10.11 5.77 20.72
C GLY A 299 9.05 6.67 20.07
N MET A 300 7.80 6.59 20.54
CA MET A 300 6.68 7.38 19.97
C MET A 300 6.79 8.89 20.22
N THR A 301 7.53 9.33 21.25
CA THR A 301 7.65 10.74 21.64
C THR A 301 8.49 11.55 20.66
N SER A 302 9.55 10.98 20.08
CA SER A 302 10.36 11.64 19.05
C SER A 302 9.54 11.93 17.79
N VAL A 303 8.70 10.96 17.38
CA VAL A 303 7.78 11.10 16.22
C VAL A 303 6.82 12.27 16.41
N ALA A 304 6.21 12.38 17.60
CA ALA A 304 5.27 13.43 17.91
C ALA A 304 5.94 14.82 17.96
N VAL A 305 7.14 14.91 18.52
CA VAL A 305 7.90 16.17 18.60
C VAL A 305 8.31 16.65 17.20
N ILE A 306 8.78 15.75 16.35
CA ILE A 306 9.19 16.10 14.98
C ILE A 306 7.98 16.51 14.15
N ALA A 307 6.88 15.74 14.18
CA ALA A 307 5.64 16.12 13.51
C ALA A 307 5.10 17.49 13.98
N SER A 308 5.24 17.80 15.28
CA SER A 308 4.82 19.09 15.82
C SER A 308 5.74 20.25 15.41
N LYS A 309 7.08 20.07 15.43
CA LYS A 309 8.05 21.06 14.94
C LYS A 309 7.83 21.33 13.46
N GLU A 310 7.63 20.27 12.68
CA GLU A 310 7.44 20.37 11.24
C GLU A 310 6.12 21.04 10.87
N GLY A 311 5.00 20.71 11.53
CA GLY A 311 3.73 21.41 11.32
C GLY A 311 3.84 22.91 11.62
N LEU A 312 4.68 23.28 12.58
CA LEU A 312 5.02 24.67 12.90
C LEU A 312 5.87 25.33 11.81
N THR A 313 6.86 24.63 11.25
CA THR A 313 7.63 25.15 10.11
C THR A 313 6.82 25.21 8.82
N ASP A 314 5.92 24.27 8.55
CA ASP A 314 5.08 24.27 7.35
C ASP A 314 4.05 25.40 7.40
N THR A 315 3.43 25.63 8.57
CA THR A 315 2.60 26.83 8.78
C THR A 315 3.41 28.12 8.70
N LEU A 316 4.60 28.18 9.27
CA LEU A 316 5.47 29.36 9.14
C LEU A 316 5.87 29.62 7.68
N ASN A 317 6.25 28.58 6.94
CA ASN A 317 6.60 28.68 5.53
C ASN A 317 5.41 29.13 4.68
N TYR A 318 4.20 28.64 4.98
CA TYR A 318 2.97 29.11 4.36
C TYR A 318 2.66 30.59 4.67
N PHE A 319 2.83 31.01 5.93
CA PHE A 319 2.69 32.42 6.30
C PHE A 319 3.75 33.31 5.64
N ILE A 320 4.98 32.82 5.54
CA ILE A 320 6.07 33.49 4.82
C ILE A 320 5.74 33.57 3.33
N SER A 321 5.27 32.50 2.70
CA SER A 321 4.91 32.53 1.29
C SER A 321 3.77 33.51 1.01
N LEU A 322 2.74 33.57 1.85
CA LEU A 322 1.67 34.58 1.80
C LEU A 322 2.18 36.02 1.96
N LEU A 323 3.24 36.21 2.77
CA LEU A 323 3.87 37.51 2.95
C LEU A 323 4.61 37.96 1.68
N PHE A 324 5.23 37.04 0.96
CA PHE A 324 5.98 37.31 -0.27
C PHE A 324 5.16 37.14 -1.55
N GLU A 325 3.94 36.64 -1.44
CA GLU A 325 3.00 36.55 -2.55
C GLU A 325 2.62 37.97 -3.03
N PRO A 326 2.58 38.20 -4.35
CA PRO A 326 2.29 39.52 -4.90
C PRO A 326 0.81 39.88 -4.73
N LEU A 327 0.52 40.93 -3.97
CA LEU A 327 -0.84 41.45 -3.74
C LEU A 327 -1.38 42.17 -4.98
N PHE A 328 -0.50 42.89 -5.69
CA PHE A 328 -0.81 43.56 -6.95
C PHE A 328 0.49 43.87 -7.70
N VAL A 329 0.40 43.94 -9.03
CA VAL A 329 1.53 44.32 -9.89
C VAL A 329 1.34 45.79 -10.28
N PHE A 330 2.32 46.63 -9.94
CA PHE A 330 2.32 48.04 -10.32
C PHE A 330 3.60 48.34 -11.11
N ASN A 331 3.43 48.73 -12.38
CA ASN A 331 4.54 49.07 -13.27
C ASN A 331 5.57 47.95 -13.41
N GLU A 332 5.10 46.74 -13.74
CA GLU A 332 5.88 45.49 -13.90
C GLU A 332 6.63 45.00 -12.64
N LYS A 333 6.51 45.70 -11.51
CA LYS A 333 7.03 45.24 -10.22
C LYS A 333 5.88 44.71 -9.37
N ALA A 334 6.03 43.46 -8.96
CA ALA A 334 5.10 42.80 -8.07
C ALA A 334 5.31 43.34 -6.64
N VAL A 335 4.27 43.94 -6.04
CA VAL A 335 4.31 44.46 -4.67
C VAL A 335 3.70 43.41 -3.75
N SER A 336 4.50 42.93 -2.81
CA SER A 336 4.09 41.89 -1.85
C SER A 336 3.61 42.50 -0.53
N SER A 337 2.90 41.72 0.29
CA SER A 337 2.53 42.09 1.67
C SER A 337 3.76 42.46 2.52
N ALA A 338 4.90 41.80 2.27
CA ALA A 338 6.17 42.07 2.92
C ALA A 338 6.71 43.48 2.61
N ASP A 339 6.48 44.00 1.41
CA ASP A 339 6.92 45.35 1.03
C ASP A 339 6.09 46.44 1.72
N VAL A 340 4.79 46.20 1.89
CA VAL A 340 3.92 47.06 2.70
C VAL A 340 4.37 47.04 4.16
N LEU A 341 4.70 45.85 4.69
CA LEU A 341 5.19 45.70 6.06
C LEU A 341 6.52 46.42 6.28
N LYS A 342 7.46 46.35 5.33
CA LYS A 342 8.75 47.07 5.38
C LYS A 342 8.53 48.58 5.49
N ILE A 343 7.62 49.15 4.68
CA ILE A 343 7.30 50.57 4.72
C ILE A 343 6.72 50.96 6.08
N LEU A 344 5.80 50.15 6.60
CA LEU A 344 5.18 50.38 7.91
C LEU A 344 6.21 50.32 9.05
N LEU A 345 7.17 49.39 8.95
CA LEU A 345 8.26 49.24 9.90
C LEU A 345 9.24 50.43 9.85
N ILE A 346 9.51 50.98 8.67
CA ILE A 346 10.27 52.23 8.50
C ILE A 346 9.58 53.40 9.21
N PHE A 347 8.25 53.52 9.11
CA PHE A 347 7.50 54.56 9.84
C PHE A 347 7.57 54.38 11.37
N VAL A 348 7.43 53.15 11.86
CA VAL A 348 7.52 52.85 13.30
C VAL A 348 8.91 53.14 13.85
N VAL A 349 9.96 52.65 13.18
CA VAL A 349 11.35 52.88 13.59
C VAL A 349 11.75 54.35 13.45
N GLY A 350 11.36 55.00 12.35
CA GLY A 350 11.58 56.44 12.14
C GLY A 350 10.89 57.29 13.21
N GLY A 351 9.64 56.95 13.56
CA GLY A 351 8.91 57.58 14.65
C GLY A 351 9.55 57.35 16.03
N PHE A 352 10.09 56.15 16.27
CA PHE A 352 10.81 55.84 17.50
C PHE A 352 12.12 56.63 17.62
N ILE A 353 12.90 56.72 16.55
CA ILE A 353 14.13 57.52 16.48
C ILE A 353 13.80 59.01 16.67
N ALA A 354 12.76 59.53 16.00
CA ALA A 354 12.32 60.91 16.15
C ALA A 354 11.84 61.22 17.58
N SER A 355 11.14 60.28 18.22
CA SER A 355 10.74 60.38 19.63
C SER A 355 11.93 60.45 20.58
N LEU A 356 12.93 59.59 20.40
CA LEU A 356 14.18 59.63 21.16
C LEU A 356 14.96 60.94 20.95
N TYR A 357 14.99 61.44 19.71
CA TYR A 357 15.65 62.69 19.37
C TYR A 357 14.94 63.90 20.00
N ARG A 358 13.60 63.96 19.93
CA ARG A 358 12.77 64.97 20.60
C ARG A 358 12.99 64.98 22.11
N ARG A 359 13.10 63.79 22.72
CA ARG A 359 13.33 63.63 24.17
C ARG A 359 14.72 64.09 24.59
N ARG A 360 15.73 63.99 23.73
CA ARG A 360 17.08 64.55 23.96
C ARG A 360 17.12 66.07 23.84
N ILE A 361 16.46 66.66 22.83
CA ILE A 361 16.41 68.11 22.64
C ILE A 361 15.67 68.81 23.80
N LEU A 362 14.54 68.27 24.23
CA LEU A 362 13.78 68.81 25.37
C LEU A 362 14.57 68.77 26.69
N ARG A 363 15.52 67.84 26.84
CA ARG A 363 16.43 67.75 27.99
C ARG A 363 17.59 68.76 27.96
N TRP A 364 17.90 69.33 26.80
CA TRP A 364 18.91 70.39 26.64
C TRP A 364 18.30 71.79 26.61
N SER A 365 16.96 71.88 26.47
CA SER A 365 16.17 73.10 26.44
C SER A 365 15.54 73.46 27.81
N SER A 366 15.74 72.62 28.83
CA SER A 366 15.39 72.84 30.24
C SER A 366 16.68 73.00 31.04
#